data_AF-A0A940G0K1-F1
#
_entry.id   AF-A0A940G0K1-F1
#
_cell.length_a   1.000
_cell.length_b   1.000
_cell.length_c   1.000
_cell.angle_alpha   90.00
_cell.angle_beta   90.00
_cell.angle_gamma   90.00
#
_symmetry.space_group_name_H-M   'P 1'
#
loop_
_entity.id
_entity.type
_entity.pdbx_description
1 polymer ?
#
loop_
_entity_poly.entity_id
_entity_poly.type
_entity_poly.pdbx_seq_one_letter_code
_entity_poly.pdbx_strand_id
1 'polypeptide(L)'
;MILRAMAWAAPAIATLAGATSASAESADHYRGGWRTAAGDPHVYEFVIDGARVSGIFCIRCADGTTLARIVGTFDEKDGLSFTIRHLKRDGTLAAEDRVRAKLANGQLMVSGTRGESGAAFSHVAIKDPRGPTPSAFPVAVLPPGAPPVPIVKTAPGGGEGRPAAYVPPAPWRSLTVADVEGVWLGFGTGMDKQYFLIRRDGDTLFGLACGRCDNPYTFGALENFRIVGDTLTFDISHQDWGDGAILPFARHVTAHIAMNEMRIDARRPDQTGPGIVASLVGPISIEATRGNVVVDPQ
;
A
#
# COMPACT_ATOMS: atom_id res chain seq x y z
N MET A 1 35.51 -17.34 78.82
CA MET A 1 34.15 -17.78 78.44
C MET A 1 33.70 -16.87 77.31
N ILE A 2 33.52 -17.45 76.12
CA ILE A 2 33.22 -16.81 74.83
C ILE A 2 31.73 -16.46 74.77
N LEU A 3 31.33 -15.32 74.22
CA LEU A 3 30.08 -15.08 73.43
C LEU A 3 29.98 -13.57 73.10
N ARG A 4 30.39 -13.14 71.90
CA ARG A 4 29.64 -13.03 70.62
C ARG A 4 28.83 -11.73 70.47
N ALA A 5 29.34 -10.88 69.58
CA ALA A 5 28.66 -9.74 68.97
C ALA A 5 27.52 -10.19 68.04
N MET A 6 26.46 -9.40 67.95
CA MET A 6 25.50 -9.44 66.84
C MET A 6 25.09 -8.01 66.48
N ALA A 7 25.73 -7.50 65.42
CA ALA A 7 25.29 -6.32 64.69
C ALA A 7 24.10 -6.72 63.80
N TRP A 8 23.00 -5.99 63.92
CA TRP A 8 21.84 -6.15 63.06
C TRP A 8 22.06 -5.28 61.81
N ALA A 9 22.31 -5.92 60.67
CA ALA A 9 22.26 -5.28 59.37
C ALA A 9 20.83 -5.39 58.81
N ALA A 10 20.19 -4.25 58.57
CA ALA A 10 18.92 -4.19 57.85
C ALA A 10 19.14 -4.43 56.35
N PRO A 11 18.35 -5.27 55.66
CA PRO A 11 18.46 -5.42 54.22
C PRO A 11 17.64 -4.31 53.54
N ALA A 12 18.32 -3.45 52.77
CA ALA A 12 17.67 -2.60 51.80
C ALA A 12 17.18 -3.47 50.63
N ILE A 13 15.87 -3.71 50.56
CA ILE A 13 15.23 -4.35 49.40
C ILE A 13 15.23 -3.31 48.27
N ALA A 14 16.20 -3.43 47.37
CA ALA A 14 16.20 -2.69 46.11
C ALA A 14 15.13 -3.30 45.19
N THR A 15 13.99 -2.61 45.07
CA THR A 15 13.01 -2.89 44.03
C THR A 15 13.60 -2.50 42.68
N LEU A 16 14.14 -3.47 41.94
CA LEU A 16 14.36 -3.32 40.50
C LEU A 16 12.99 -3.22 39.82
N ALA A 17 12.50 -2.00 39.66
CA ALA A 17 11.49 -1.70 38.66
C ALA A 17 12.11 -1.98 37.29
N GLY A 18 11.86 -3.18 36.75
CA GLY A 18 12.14 -3.50 35.36
C GLY A 18 11.28 -2.58 34.50
N ALA A 19 11.82 -1.44 34.09
CA ALA A 19 11.27 -0.70 32.97
C ALA A 19 11.32 -1.66 31.78
N THR A 20 10.17 -2.17 31.35
CA THR A 20 10.06 -2.78 30.04
C THR A 20 10.40 -1.67 29.06
N SER A 21 11.63 -1.68 28.54
CA SER A 21 11.98 -0.89 27.37
C SER A 21 10.90 -1.20 26.35
N ALA A 22 10.02 -0.24 26.09
CA ALA A 22 9.14 -0.31 24.94
C ALA A 22 10.09 -0.35 23.75
N SER A 23 10.31 -1.55 23.21
CA SER A 23 11.16 -1.73 22.04
C SER A 23 10.59 -0.85 20.96
N ALA A 24 11.40 0.09 20.47
CA ALA A 24 11.07 0.88 19.32
C ALA A 24 10.74 -0.09 18.18
N GLU A 25 9.57 0.04 17.58
CA GLU A 25 9.11 -0.91 16.57
C GLU A 25 9.56 -0.43 15.20
N SER A 26 10.20 -1.32 14.44
CA SER A 26 10.66 -1.02 13.08
C SER A 26 9.50 -0.61 12.17
N ALA A 27 9.78 0.26 11.18
CA ALA A 27 8.86 0.62 10.10
C ALA A 27 8.24 -0.61 9.42
N ASP A 28 8.95 -1.73 9.37
CA ASP A 28 8.48 -2.98 8.75
C ASP A 28 7.21 -3.54 9.39
N HIS A 29 6.93 -3.16 10.63
CA HIS A 29 5.68 -3.51 11.29
C HIS A 29 4.51 -2.59 10.93
N TYR A 30 4.75 -1.44 10.31
CA TYR A 30 3.73 -0.44 9.95
C TYR A 30 3.44 -0.41 8.44
N ARG A 31 4.41 -0.80 7.62
CA ARG A 31 4.35 -0.78 6.14
C ARG A 31 3.13 -1.51 5.56
N GLY A 32 2.71 -1.07 4.39
CA GLY A 32 1.74 -1.74 3.53
C GLY A 32 0.31 -1.67 4.02
N GLY A 33 -0.45 -2.71 3.72
CA GLY A 33 -1.91 -2.72 3.79
C GLY A 33 -2.46 -2.97 5.19
N TRP A 34 -3.43 -2.18 5.61
CA TRP A 34 -4.19 -2.34 6.86
C TRP A 34 -5.67 -2.13 6.59
N ARG A 35 -6.54 -2.89 7.24
CA ARG A 35 -7.98 -2.67 7.20
C ARG A 35 -8.59 -2.63 8.59
N THR A 36 -9.71 -1.96 8.77
CA THR A 36 -10.44 -2.02 10.04
C THR A 36 -10.80 -3.46 10.43
N ALA A 37 -10.67 -3.75 11.72
CA ALA A 37 -11.04 -5.05 12.28
C ALA A 37 -12.56 -5.23 12.32
N ALA A 38 -13.29 -4.15 12.57
CA ALA A 38 -14.75 -4.09 12.67
C ALA A 38 -15.26 -2.66 12.43
N GLY A 39 -16.57 -2.50 12.25
CA GLY A 39 -17.22 -1.21 12.07
C GLY A 39 -17.12 -0.68 10.63
N ASP A 40 -17.02 0.63 10.50
CA ASP A 40 -16.89 1.29 9.19
C ASP A 40 -15.61 0.82 8.47
N PRO A 41 -15.68 0.50 7.17
CA PRO A 41 -14.52 0.03 6.44
C PRO A 41 -13.55 1.19 6.23
N HIS A 42 -12.32 1.01 6.71
CA HIS A 42 -11.20 1.87 6.40
C HIS A 42 -10.04 0.99 5.98
N VAL A 43 -9.37 1.38 4.91
CA VAL A 43 -8.17 0.72 4.43
C VAL A 43 -7.06 1.75 4.26
N TYR A 44 -5.87 1.37 4.70
CA TYR A 44 -4.66 2.16 4.64
C TYR A 44 -3.60 1.36 3.90
N GLU A 45 -2.88 2.00 2.99
CA GLU A 45 -1.68 1.47 2.36
C GLU A 45 -0.54 2.44 2.67
N PHE A 46 0.41 2.04 3.52
CA PHE A 46 1.50 2.91 3.96
C PHE A 46 2.81 2.60 3.24
N VAL A 47 3.36 3.62 2.61
CA VAL A 47 4.74 3.64 2.11
C VAL A 47 5.59 4.42 3.11
N ILE A 48 6.63 3.78 3.64
CA ILE A 48 7.52 4.39 4.65
C ILE A 48 8.95 4.51 4.09
N ASP A 49 9.53 5.69 4.10
CA ASP A 49 10.88 5.93 3.57
C ASP A 49 11.67 6.76 4.58
N GLY A 50 12.50 6.09 5.37
CA GLY A 50 13.04 6.66 6.61
C GLY A 50 11.90 7.17 7.50
N ALA A 51 11.92 8.47 7.79
CA ALA A 51 10.89 9.14 8.58
C ALA A 51 9.67 9.61 7.76
N ARG A 52 9.70 9.54 6.43
CA ARG A 52 8.62 10.00 5.56
C ARG A 52 7.55 8.91 5.42
N VAL A 53 6.29 9.31 5.49
CA VAL A 53 5.14 8.43 5.20
C VAL A 53 4.34 9.02 4.05
N SER A 54 4.01 8.16 3.09
CA SER A 54 3.05 8.42 2.03
C SER A 54 2.13 7.22 1.83
N GLY A 55 1.19 7.31 0.90
CA GLY A 55 0.37 6.18 0.50
C GLY A 55 -1.09 6.53 0.28
N ILE A 56 -1.97 5.56 0.50
CA ILE A 56 -3.38 5.62 0.10
C ILE A 56 -4.29 5.30 1.26
N PHE A 57 -5.37 6.05 1.37
CA PHE A 57 -6.52 5.71 2.18
C PHE A 57 -7.72 5.45 1.26
N CYS A 58 -8.57 4.48 1.60
CA CYS A 58 -9.88 4.34 1.00
C CYS A 58 -10.90 3.83 2.02
N ILE A 59 -12.17 4.09 1.78
CA ILE A 59 -13.28 3.42 2.47
C ILE A 59 -13.64 2.14 1.70
N ARG A 60 -13.60 2.21 0.36
CA ARG A 60 -13.83 1.10 -0.57
C ARG A 60 -12.86 1.23 -1.74
N CYS A 61 -11.81 0.42 -1.78
CA CYS A 61 -10.72 0.62 -2.74
C CYS A 61 -11.10 0.28 -4.20
N ALA A 62 -12.21 -0.41 -4.42
CA ALA A 62 -12.80 -0.58 -5.75
C ALA A 62 -13.62 0.64 -6.23
N ASP A 63 -13.96 1.56 -5.31
CA ASP A 63 -14.58 2.85 -5.59
C ASP A 63 -13.49 3.93 -5.54
N GLY A 64 -13.03 4.32 -6.73
CA GLY A 64 -12.04 5.36 -6.94
C GLY A 64 -12.40 6.69 -6.30
N THR A 65 -13.69 6.99 -6.10
CA THR A 65 -14.12 8.25 -5.50
C THR A 65 -13.79 8.33 -4.01
N THR A 66 -13.50 7.19 -3.36
CA THR A 66 -13.13 7.12 -1.94
C THR A 66 -11.61 7.14 -1.72
N LEU A 67 -10.80 7.07 -2.78
CA LEU A 67 -9.34 7.14 -2.66
C LEU A 67 -8.89 8.52 -2.23
N ALA A 68 -8.10 8.57 -1.16
CA ALA A 68 -7.47 9.76 -0.62
C ALA A 68 -5.97 9.54 -0.44
N ARG A 69 -5.21 10.64 -0.44
CA ARG A 69 -3.76 10.58 -0.31
C ARG A 69 -3.36 10.64 1.17
N ILE A 70 -2.40 9.80 1.56
CA ILE A 70 -1.74 9.86 2.86
C ILE A 70 -0.42 10.63 2.70
N VAL A 71 -0.16 11.55 3.63
CA VAL A 71 1.13 12.26 3.77
C VAL A 71 1.43 12.40 5.25
N GLY A 72 2.64 12.03 5.69
CA GLY A 72 2.98 12.11 7.11
C GLY A 72 4.41 11.72 7.43
N THR A 73 4.60 11.34 8.69
CA THR A 73 5.88 10.94 9.25
C THR A 73 5.77 9.68 10.09
N PHE A 74 6.88 8.96 10.21
CA PHE A 74 7.07 7.79 11.05
C PHE A 74 8.16 8.06 12.08
N ASP A 75 7.91 7.62 13.31
CA ASP A 75 8.87 7.57 14.41
C ASP A 75 8.74 6.21 15.11
N GLU A 76 9.86 5.55 15.43
CA GLU A 76 9.83 4.19 16.00
C GLU A 76 9.23 4.13 17.41
N LYS A 77 9.18 5.27 18.14
CA LYS A 77 8.61 5.36 19.49
C LYS A 77 7.15 5.80 19.44
N ASP A 78 6.82 6.74 18.58
CA ASP A 78 5.50 7.39 18.53
C ASP A 78 4.57 6.82 17.45
N GLY A 79 5.10 6.05 16.50
CA GLY A 79 4.37 5.46 15.38
C GLY A 79 4.19 6.43 14.22
N LEU A 80 3.01 6.40 13.60
CA LEU A 80 2.66 7.22 12.45
C LEU A 80 1.92 8.50 12.88
N SER A 81 2.28 9.62 12.27
CA SER A 81 1.53 10.88 12.33
C SER A 81 1.30 11.38 10.91
N PHE A 82 0.06 11.44 10.45
CA PHE A 82 -0.23 11.69 9.04
C PHE A 82 -1.55 12.44 8.83
N THR A 83 -1.71 12.97 7.63
CA THR A 83 -2.94 13.55 7.13
C THR A 83 -3.54 12.68 6.04
N ILE A 84 -4.88 12.60 6.01
CA ILE A 84 -5.63 12.00 4.90
C ILE A 84 -6.25 13.15 4.10
N ARG A 85 -5.78 13.34 2.87
CA ARG A 85 -6.21 14.41 1.98
C ARG A 85 -7.35 13.90 1.10
N HIS A 86 -8.57 14.28 1.45
CA HIS A 86 -9.77 13.98 0.67
C HIS A 86 -9.90 15.00 -0.45
N LEU A 87 -10.00 14.53 -1.69
CA LEU A 87 -9.88 15.36 -2.89
C LEU A 87 -11.18 15.40 -3.67
N LYS A 88 -11.51 16.58 -4.20
CA LYS A 88 -12.56 16.74 -5.21
C LYS A 88 -12.14 16.07 -6.52
N ARG A 89 -13.08 16.01 -7.47
CA ARG A 89 -12.84 15.46 -8.81
C ARG A 89 -11.70 16.18 -9.54
N ASP A 90 -11.61 17.50 -9.39
CA ASP A 90 -10.58 18.32 -10.03
C ASP A 90 -9.22 18.26 -9.32
N GLY A 91 -9.06 17.42 -8.29
CA GLY A 91 -7.84 17.30 -7.51
C GLY A 91 -7.62 18.36 -6.45
N THR A 92 -8.56 19.29 -6.28
CA THR A 92 -8.48 20.26 -5.19
C THR A 92 -8.86 19.61 -3.86
N LEU A 93 -8.27 20.10 -2.77
CA LEU A 93 -8.54 19.60 -1.42
C LEU A 93 -10.01 19.87 -1.04
N ALA A 94 -10.72 18.81 -0.66
CA ALA A 94 -12.08 18.88 -0.14
C ALA A 94 -12.09 18.91 1.39
N ALA A 95 -11.29 18.06 2.02
CA ALA A 95 -11.13 17.97 3.47
C ALA A 95 -9.79 17.31 3.80
N GLU A 96 -9.31 17.52 5.03
CA GLU A 96 -8.09 16.89 5.53
C GLU A 96 -8.30 16.37 6.94
N ASP A 97 -8.11 15.07 7.13
CA ASP A 97 -8.12 14.48 8.47
C ASP A 97 -6.72 14.50 9.06
N ARG A 98 -6.60 14.71 10.37
CA ARG A 98 -5.33 14.60 11.11
C ARG A 98 -5.34 13.36 11.96
N VAL A 99 -4.37 12.48 11.74
CA VAL A 99 -4.41 11.10 12.23
C VAL A 99 -3.09 10.72 12.87
N ARG A 100 -3.18 9.93 13.93
CA ARG A 100 -2.07 9.20 14.52
C ARG A 100 -2.38 7.72 14.54
N ALA A 101 -1.37 6.90 14.33
CA ALA A 101 -1.52 5.47 14.43
C ALA A 101 -0.30 4.82 15.11
N LYS A 102 -0.57 3.94 16.06
CA LYS A 102 0.47 3.23 16.82
C LYS A 102 0.10 1.78 16.97
N LEU A 103 1.07 0.89 16.85
CA LEU A 103 0.83 -0.52 17.10
C LEU A 103 0.64 -0.79 18.59
N ALA A 104 -0.28 -1.69 18.88
CA ALA A 104 -0.48 -2.29 20.18
C ALA A 104 -0.95 -3.74 19.96
N ASN A 105 -0.23 -4.71 20.53
CA ASN A 105 -0.56 -6.13 20.44
C ASN A 105 -0.74 -6.64 18.99
N GLY A 106 0.11 -6.18 18.06
CA GLY A 106 0.06 -6.56 16.64
C GLY A 106 -1.09 -5.94 15.84
N GLN A 107 -1.83 -5.00 16.42
CA GLN A 107 -2.90 -4.25 15.78
C GLN A 107 -2.55 -2.77 15.72
N LEU A 108 -3.00 -2.07 14.69
CA LEU A 108 -2.77 -0.64 14.52
C LEU A 108 -3.91 0.16 15.15
N MET A 109 -3.63 0.86 16.25
CA MET A 109 -4.57 1.75 16.92
C MET A 109 -4.58 3.08 16.17
N VAL A 110 -5.66 3.39 15.46
CA VAL A 110 -5.79 4.60 14.65
C VAL A 110 -6.73 5.58 15.34
N SER A 111 -6.31 6.83 15.49
CA SER A 111 -7.13 7.90 16.08
C SER A 111 -6.86 9.23 15.41
N GLY A 112 -7.86 10.11 15.37
CA GLY A 112 -7.71 11.39 14.70
C GLY A 112 -8.92 12.31 14.78
N THR A 113 -8.89 13.35 13.96
CA THR A 113 -9.97 14.33 13.81
C THR A 113 -10.34 14.48 12.35
N ARG A 114 -11.64 14.58 12.05
CA ARG A 114 -12.18 14.66 10.69
C ARG A 114 -12.32 16.10 10.20
N GLY A 115 -11.60 16.45 9.14
CA GLY A 115 -11.78 17.68 8.36
C GLY A 115 -12.11 18.94 9.16
N GLU A 116 -13.00 19.77 8.58
CA GLU A 116 -13.49 21.01 9.20
C GLU A 116 -14.38 20.75 10.42
N SER A 117 -15.06 19.60 10.47
CA SER A 117 -15.93 19.24 11.60
C SER A 117 -15.17 19.12 12.93
N GLY A 118 -13.87 18.81 12.87
CA GLY A 118 -13.05 18.49 14.04
C GLY A 118 -13.52 17.24 14.80
N ALA A 119 -14.48 16.48 14.27
CA ALA A 119 -15.04 15.32 14.95
C ALA A 119 -13.95 14.27 15.20
N ALA A 120 -13.76 13.88 16.47
CA ALA A 120 -12.81 12.85 16.83
C ALA A 120 -13.27 11.47 16.32
N PHE A 121 -12.32 10.63 15.95
CA PHE A 121 -12.56 9.23 15.62
C PHE A 121 -11.44 8.34 16.14
N SER A 122 -11.77 7.07 16.35
CA SER A 122 -10.81 6.03 16.71
C SER A 122 -11.30 4.68 16.21
N HIS A 123 -10.39 3.84 15.73
CA HIS A 123 -10.67 2.45 15.39
C HIS A 123 -9.39 1.60 15.43
N VAL A 124 -9.58 0.29 15.34
CA VAL A 124 -8.48 -0.68 15.27
C VAL A 124 -8.37 -1.18 13.84
N ALA A 125 -7.17 -1.11 13.27
CA ALA A 125 -6.84 -1.73 12.00
C ALA A 125 -5.94 -2.95 12.20
N ILE A 126 -6.07 -3.92 11.31
CA ILE A 126 -5.34 -5.19 11.30
C ILE A 126 -4.78 -5.44 9.90
N LYS A 127 -3.72 -6.24 9.84
CA LYS A 127 -3.35 -6.94 8.62
C LYS A 127 -4.46 -7.90 8.21
N ASP A 128 -4.68 -8.07 6.91
CA ASP A 128 -5.75 -8.95 6.45
C ASP A 128 -5.44 -10.43 6.79
N PRO A 129 -6.28 -11.12 7.56
CA PRO A 129 -6.00 -12.50 7.97
C PRO A 129 -5.93 -13.49 6.80
N ARG A 130 -6.44 -13.13 5.62
CA ARG A 130 -6.31 -13.95 4.41
C ARG A 130 -4.87 -14.01 3.90
N GLY A 131 -4.03 -13.04 4.27
CA GLY A 131 -2.69 -12.90 3.73
C GLY A 131 -2.70 -12.52 2.24
N PRO A 132 -1.52 -12.54 1.60
CA PRO A 132 -1.41 -12.30 0.16
C PRO A 132 -1.96 -13.46 -0.67
N THR A 133 -2.36 -13.16 -1.91
CA THR A 133 -2.79 -14.18 -2.86
C THR A 133 -1.63 -15.15 -3.17
N PRO A 134 -1.89 -16.48 -3.21
CA PRO A 134 -0.89 -17.46 -3.61
C PRO A 134 -0.24 -17.13 -4.96
N SER A 135 1.06 -17.37 -5.08
CA SER A 135 1.86 -17.01 -6.26
C SER A 135 2.56 -18.21 -6.87
N ALA A 136 2.88 -18.12 -8.17
CA ALA A 136 3.72 -19.09 -8.87
C ALA A 136 5.21 -18.97 -8.50
N PHE A 137 5.59 -17.90 -7.82
CA PHE A 137 6.97 -17.59 -7.46
C PHE A 137 7.10 -17.39 -5.94
N PRO A 138 8.31 -17.55 -5.38
CA PRO A 138 8.58 -17.15 -4.01
C PRO A 138 8.22 -15.68 -3.78
N VAL A 139 7.64 -15.39 -2.62
CA VAL A 139 7.26 -14.04 -2.20
C VAL A 139 7.81 -13.78 -0.79
N ALA A 140 8.12 -12.52 -0.52
CA ALA A 140 8.41 -12.03 0.80
C ALA A 140 7.14 -11.40 1.41
N VAL A 141 7.04 -11.45 2.74
CA VAL A 141 5.91 -10.89 3.51
C VAL A 141 6.46 -10.17 4.72
N LEU A 142 5.95 -8.97 5.00
CA LEU A 142 6.14 -8.25 6.26
C LEU A 142 4.83 -8.22 7.07
N PRO A 143 4.91 -8.13 8.41
CA PRO A 143 6.12 -8.04 9.24
C PRO A 143 6.97 -9.33 9.26
N PRO A 144 8.24 -9.26 9.71
CA PRO A 144 9.08 -10.44 9.87
C PRO A 144 8.39 -11.53 10.71
N GLY A 145 8.51 -12.79 10.28
CA GLY A 145 7.85 -13.93 10.92
C GLY A 145 6.41 -14.19 10.47
N ALA A 146 5.89 -13.44 9.49
CA ALA A 146 4.63 -13.75 8.83
C ALA A 146 4.64 -15.19 8.24
N PRO A 147 3.50 -15.89 8.22
CA PRO A 147 3.41 -17.23 7.65
C PRO A 147 3.87 -17.26 6.18
N PRO A 148 4.51 -18.34 5.72
CA PRO A 148 4.91 -18.47 4.32
C PRO A 148 3.68 -18.52 3.41
N VAL A 149 3.80 -17.92 2.24
CA VAL A 149 2.72 -17.92 1.23
C VAL A 149 2.79 -19.21 0.42
N PRO A 150 1.66 -19.91 0.22
CA PRO A 150 1.64 -21.09 -0.61
C PRO A 150 2.11 -20.80 -2.04
N ILE A 151 3.08 -21.59 -2.52
CA ILE A 151 3.50 -21.57 -3.93
C ILE A 151 2.54 -22.46 -4.72
N VAL A 152 1.83 -21.88 -5.68
CA VAL A 152 0.96 -22.63 -6.59
C VAL A 152 1.79 -23.09 -7.78
N LYS A 153 1.82 -24.40 -8.04
CA LYS A 153 2.45 -24.91 -9.26
C LYS A 153 1.64 -24.42 -10.46
N THR A 154 2.21 -23.53 -11.26
CA THR A 154 1.67 -23.21 -12.57
C THR A 154 1.76 -24.45 -13.45
N ALA A 155 0.66 -24.81 -14.12
CA ALA A 155 0.73 -25.80 -15.20
C ALA A 155 1.72 -25.30 -16.26
N PRO A 156 2.57 -26.17 -16.85
CA PRO A 156 3.48 -25.77 -17.91
C PRO A 156 2.65 -25.23 -19.09
N GLY A 157 2.68 -23.91 -19.28
CA GLY A 157 2.06 -23.24 -20.42
C GLY A 157 2.93 -23.47 -21.65
N GLY A 158 2.45 -24.34 -22.54
CA GLY A 158 3.07 -24.61 -23.83
C GLY A 158 2.97 -23.39 -24.75
N GLY A 159 4.12 -22.92 -25.21
CA GLY A 159 4.23 -21.83 -26.16
C GLY A 159 5.67 -21.73 -26.66
N GLU A 160 6.10 -22.72 -27.43
CA GLU A 160 7.36 -22.62 -28.18
C GLU A 160 7.17 -21.61 -29.32
N GLY A 161 7.58 -20.37 -29.06
CA GLY A 161 7.58 -19.31 -30.06
C GLY A 161 7.90 -17.96 -29.42
N ARG A 162 8.79 -17.17 -30.04
CA ARG A 162 8.96 -15.77 -29.67
C ARG A 162 7.62 -15.06 -29.92
N PRO A 163 7.05 -14.35 -28.93
CA PRO A 163 5.84 -13.58 -29.16
C PRO A 163 6.06 -12.60 -30.32
N ALA A 164 5.02 -12.37 -31.12
CA ALA A 164 5.07 -11.31 -32.13
C ALA A 164 5.46 -9.98 -31.48
N ALA A 165 6.18 -9.14 -32.22
CA ALA A 165 6.48 -7.79 -31.76
C ALA A 165 5.16 -7.05 -31.49
N TYR A 166 5.10 -6.31 -30.39
CA TYR A 166 3.92 -5.52 -30.06
C TYR A 166 3.72 -4.43 -31.12
N VAL A 167 2.48 -4.28 -31.57
CA VAL A 167 2.05 -3.23 -32.49
C VAL A 167 1.04 -2.36 -31.75
N PRO A 168 1.31 -1.06 -31.56
CA PRO A 168 0.38 -0.19 -30.86
C PRO A 168 -0.88 0.00 -31.70
N PRO A 169 -2.05 0.15 -31.06
CA PRO A 169 -3.30 0.25 -31.79
C PRO A 169 -3.48 1.62 -32.48
N ALA A 170 -2.62 2.60 -32.14
CA ALA A 170 -2.44 3.89 -32.81
C ALA A 170 -1.04 4.47 -32.48
N PRO A 171 -0.58 5.56 -33.10
CA PRO A 171 0.64 6.25 -32.65
C PRO A 171 0.54 6.69 -31.18
N TRP A 172 1.67 6.71 -30.49
CA TRP A 172 1.76 7.27 -29.14
C TRP A 172 1.40 8.76 -29.17
N ARG A 173 0.58 9.19 -28.22
CA ARG A 173 0.19 10.60 -28.09
C ARG A 173 1.01 11.28 -27.00
N SER A 174 1.26 12.57 -27.16
CA SER A 174 1.72 13.39 -26.05
C SER A 174 0.69 13.36 -24.93
N LEU A 175 1.16 13.23 -23.70
CA LEU A 175 0.32 12.98 -22.53
C LEU A 175 0.11 14.25 -21.72
N THR A 176 -1.08 14.36 -21.15
CA THR A 176 -1.44 15.29 -20.08
C THR A 176 -1.90 14.52 -18.85
N VAL A 177 -2.07 15.20 -17.71
CA VAL A 177 -2.65 14.60 -16.50
C VAL A 177 -4.01 13.96 -16.78
N ALA A 178 -4.85 14.61 -17.59
CA ALA A 178 -6.19 14.13 -17.93
C ALA A 178 -6.18 12.85 -18.78
N ASP A 179 -5.08 12.58 -19.47
CA ASP A 179 -4.92 11.37 -20.28
C ASP A 179 -4.57 10.14 -19.44
N VAL A 180 -4.13 10.36 -18.19
CA VAL A 180 -3.65 9.32 -17.26
C VAL A 180 -4.64 9.10 -16.12
N GLU A 181 -5.28 10.17 -15.63
CA GLU A 181 -6.26 10.12 -14.56
C GLU A 181 -7.45 9.20 -14.89
N GLY A 182 -7.83 8.34 -13.95
CA GLY A 182 -8.92 7.39 -14.12
C GLY A 182 -8.58 6.00 -13.62
N VAL A 183 -9.42 5.04 -13.97
CA VAL A 183 -9.22 3.61 -13.69
C VAL A 183 -8.75 2.91 -14.96
N TRP A 184 -7.64 2.20 -14.85
CA TRP A 184 -7.10 1.35 -15.90
C TRP A 184 -7.24 -0.11 -15.53
N LEU A 185 -7.85 -0.87 -16.44
CA LEU A 185 -8.08 -2.30 -16.29
C LEU A 185 -6.86 -3.07 -16.76
N GLY A 186 -6.15 -3.69 -15.83
CA GLY A 186 -4.98 -4.50 -16.12
C GLY A 186 -5.28 -5.97 -16.40
N PHE A 187 -4.24 -6.78 -16.22
CA PHE A 187 -4.25 -8.22 -16.42
C PHE A 187 -4.92 -8.96 -15.25
N GLY A 188 -5.11 -10.27 -15.39
CA GLY A 188 -5.87 -11.09 -14.46
C GLY A 188 -7.35 -11.19 -14.82
N THR A 189 -8.08 -12.03 -14.10
CA THR A 189 -9.50 -12.32 -14.32
C THR A 189 -10.24 -12.42 -13.00
N GLY A 190 -11.57 -12.23 -13.05
CA GLY A 190 -12.42 -12.34 -11.87
C GLY A 190 -12.00 -11.39 -10.74
N MET A 191 -11.93 -11.93 -9.52
CA MET A 191 -11.60 -11.18 -8.30
C MET A 191 -10.15 -10.70 -8.25
N ASP A 192 -9.25 -11.36 -8.98
CA ASP A 192 -7.81 -11.04 -8.99
C ASP A 192 -7.42 -10.13 -10.17
N LYS A 193 -8.41 -9.61 -10.91
CA LYS A 193 -8.16 -8.64 -11.99
C LYS A 193 -7.48 -7.40 -11.40
N GLN A 194 -6.37 -6.98 -12.01
CA GLN A 194 -5.63 -5.80 -11.56
C GLN A 194 -6.34 -4.52 -12.02
N TYR A 195 -6.51 -3.58 -11.10
CA TYR A 195 -7.03 -2.25 -11.33
C TYR A 195 -5.97 -1.24 -10.93
N PHE A 196 -5.75 -0.23 -11.76
CA PHE A 196 -4.89 0.91 -11.46
C PHE A 196 -5.78 2.14 -11.36
N LEU A 197 -6.02 2.60 -10.14
CA LEU A 197 -6.84 3.76 -9.85
C LEU A 197 -5.90 4.95 -9.66
N ILE A 198 -5.93 5.88 -10.60
CA ILE A 198 -5.04 7.04 -10.63
C ILE A 198 -5.88 8.31 -10.44
N ARG A 199 -5.51 9.10 -9.43
CA ARG A 199 -6.15 10.37 -9.10
C ARG A 199 -5.12 11.50 -9.07
N ARG A 200 -5.61 12.73 -9.17
CA ARG A 200 -4.82 13.95 -8.99
C ARG A 200 -4.98 14.55 -7.60
N ASP A 201 -3.89 15.10 -7.07
CA ASP A 201 -3.79 15.97 -5.89
C ASP A 201 -3.02 17.23 -6.32
N GLY A 202 -3.77 18.31 -6.58
CA GLY A 202 -3.27 19.49 -7.27
C GLY A 202 -2.71 19.16 -8.65
N ASP A 203 -1.40 19.37 -8.82
CA ASP A 203 -0.65 19.12 -10.05
C ASP A 203 0.07 17.76 -10.05
N THR A 204 -0.05 16.99 -8.97
CA THR A 204 0.57 15.68 -8.83
C THR A 204 -0.44 14.57 -9.02
N LEU A 205 0.02 13.43 -9.57
CA LEU A 205 -0.75 12.20 -9.61
C LEU A 205 -0.33 11.26 -8.48
N PHE A 206 -1.29 10.49 -7.99
CA PHE A 206 -1.10 9.42 -7.02
C PHE A 206 -2.13 8.31 -7.32
N GLY A 207 -1.97 7.13 -6.75
CA GLY A 207 -2.95 6.08 -7.00
C GLY A 207 -2.72 4.78 -6.27
N LEU A 208 -3.51 3.79 -6.65
CA LEU A 208 -3.49 2.44 -6.10
C LEU A 208 -3.54 1.44 -7.25
N ALA A 209 -2.59 0.52 -7.29
CA ALA A 209 -2.79 -0.76 -7.95
C ALA A 209 -3.40 -1.74 -6.95
N CYS A 210 -4.49 -2.42 -7.32
CA CYS A 210 -5.04 -3.53 -6.55
C CYS A 210 -5.38 -4.69 -7.47
N GLY A 211 -5.01 -5.91 -7.06
CA GLY A 211 -5.61 -7.13 -7.61
C GLY A 211 -6.98 -7.34 -6.98
N ARG A 212 -6.97 -7.89 -5.77
CA ARG A 212 -8.17 -7.97 -4.94
C ARG A 212 -8.35 -6.67 -4.19
N CYS A 213 -9.17 -5.76 -4.72
CA CYS A 213 -9.41 -4.44 -4.12
C CYS A 213 -10.13 -4.47 -2.74
N ASP A 214 -10.41 -5.65 -2.19
CA ASP A 214 -10.87 -5.90 -0.82
C ASP A 214 -9.77 -6.46 0.11
N ASN A 215 -8.58 -6.81 -0.42
CA ASN A 215 -7.46 -7.36 0.33
C ASN A 215 -6.22 -6.45 0.22
N PRO A 216 -5.90 -5.67 1.27
CA PRO A 216 -4.79 -4.73 1.28
C PRO A 216 -3.41 -5.35 0.99
N TYR A 217 -3.20 -6.66 1.22
CA TYR A 217 -1.93 -7.31 0.86
C TYR A 217 -1.66 -7.35 -0.64
N THR A 218 -2.68 -7.14 -1.48
CA THR A 218 -2.54 -7.15 -2.94
C THR A 218 -2.37 -5.76 -3.51
N PHE A 219 -2.12 -4.77 -2.66
CA PHE A 219 -2.05 -3.37 -3.04
C PHE A 219 -0.61 -2.97 -3.37
N GLY A 220 -0.52 -1.95 -4.22
CA GLY A 220 0.70 -1.19 -4.40
C GLY A 220 0.34 0.28 -4.55
N ALA A 221 0.91 1.14 -3.72
CA ALA A 221 0.73 2.58 -3.89
C ALA A 221 1.43 3.03 -5.19
N LEU A 222 0.75 3.85 -5.97
CA LEU A 222 1.28 4.45 -7.19
C LEU A 222 1.83 5.84 -6.86
N GLU A 223 3.12 6.04 -7.06
CA GLU A 223 3.84 7.25 -6.63
C GLU A 223 4.78 7.77 -7.71
N ASN A 224 5.37 8.95 -7.48
CA ASN A 224 6.44 9.51 -8.33
C ASN A 224 6.07 9.65 -9.81
N PHE A 225 4.81 9.97 -10.10
CA PHE A 225 4.33 10.21 -11.45
C PHE A 225 5.10 11.36 -12.14
N ARG A 226 5.50 11.13 -13.38
CA ARG A 226 6.10 12.14 -14.25
C ARG A 226 5.66 11.90 -15.69
N ILE A 227 5.33 12.98 -16.38
CA ILE A 227 4.98 12.98 -17.79
C ILE A 227 6.02 13.81 -18.56
N VAL A 228 6.61 13.23 -19.60
CA VAL A 228 7.54 13.92 -20.51
C VAL A 228 7.17 13.53 -21.94
N GLY A 229 6.58 14.45 -22.70
CA GLY A 229 6.13 14.18 -24.06
C GLY A 229 5.05 13.10 -24.08
N ASP A 230 5.34 11.97 -24.70
CA ASP A 230 4.48 10.79 -24.80
C ASP A 230 4.77 9.71 -23.74
N THR A 231 5.77 9.94 -22.89
CA THR A 231 6.22 8.99 -21.88
C THR A 231 5.65 9.35 -20.51
N LEU A 232 5.01 8.36 -19.89
CA LEU A 232 4.61 8.37 -18.49
C LEU A 232 5.58 7.49 -17.69
N THR A 233 6.07 7.98 -16.55
CA THR A 233 6.76 7.15 -15.56
C THR A 233 6.11 7.28 -14.19
N PHE A 234 6.09 6.21 -13.41
CA PHE A 234 5.64 6.19 -12.01
C PHE A 234 6.20 4.95 -11.32
N ASP A 235 6.08 4.87 -10.00
CA ASP A 235 6.49 3.72 -9.22
C ASP A 235 5.27 2.96 -8.67
N ILE A 236 5.33 1.63 -8.64
CA ILE A 236 4.43 0.79 -7.86
C ILE A 236 5.19 0.35 -6.61
N SER A 237 4.84 0.93 -5.47
CA SER A 237 5.47 0.69 -4.17
C SER A 237 4.89 -0.56 -3.51
N HIS A 238 5.71 -1.61 -3.38
CA HIS A 238 5.40 -2.84 -2.65
C HIS A 238 6.00 -2.78 -1.25
N GLN A 239 5.14 -2.75 -0.23
CA GLN A 239 5.56 -2.37 1.12
C GLN A 239 5.55 -3.52 2.12
N ASP A 240 4.58 -4.42 2.04
CA ASP A 240 4.46 -5.57 2.95
C ASP A 240 4.34 -6.91 2.24
N TRP A 241 4.24 -6.90 0.91
CA TRP A 241 4.22 -8.11 0.10
C TRP A 241 4.74 -7.87 -1.32
N GLY A 242 5.44 -8.87 -1.84
CA GLY A 242 5.81 -8.94 -3.25
C GLY A 242 6.63 -10.17 -3.59
N ASP A 243 6.81 -10.41 -4.89
CA ASP A 243 7.70 -11.43 -5.42
C ASP A 243 9.15 -11.26 -4.95
N GLY A 244 9.92 -12.35 -4.99
CA GLY A 244 11.32 -12.36 -4.61
C GLY A 244 11.55 -12.39 -3.10
N ALA A 245 12.75 -12.02 -2.67
CA ALA A 245 13.21 -12.16 -1.28
C ALA A 245 13.47 -10.82 -0.58
N ILE A 246 13.27 -9.69 -1.27
CA ILE A 246 13.60 -8.35 -0.78
C ILE A 246 12.31 -7.55 -0.67
N LEU A 247 12.09 -6.94 0.50
CA LEU A 247 11.06 -5.94 0.79
C LEU A 247 11.66 -4.83 1.67
N PRO A 248 11.10 -3.60 1.63
CA PRO A 248 10.19 -3.11 0.60
C PRO A 248 10.92 -2.95 -0.75
N PHE A 249 10.18 -2.85 -1.86
CA PHE A 249 10.74 -2.47 -3.16
C PHE A 249 9.73 -1.67 -3.99
N ALA A 250 10.24 -1.01 -5.03
CA ALA A 250 9.41 -0.35 -6.02
C ALA A 250 9.61 -0.99 -7.39
N ARG A 251 8.52 -1.07 -8.17
CA ARG A 251 8.63 -1.28 -9.62
C ARG A 251 8.59 0.07 -10.30
N HIS A 252 9.67 0.42 -10.99
CA HIS A 252 9.67 1.58 -11.85
C HIS A 252 8.93 1.24 -13.14
N VAL A 253 7.90 2.01 -13.44
CA VAL A 253 7.06 1.84 -14.62
C VAL A 253 7.43 2.88 -15.65
N THR A 254 7.64 2.44 -16.88
CA THR A 254 7.61 3.29 -18.08
C THR A 254 6.39 2.91 -18.91
N ALA A 255 5.61 3.90 -19.35
CA ALA A 255 4.36 3.67 -20.04
C ALA A 255 4.14 4.65 -21.19
N HIS A 256 3.39 4.18 -22.19
CA HIS A 256 2.90 4.98 -23.32
C HIS A 256 1.41 4.74 -23.52
N ILE A 257 0.69 5.73 -24.03
CA ILE A 257 -0.76 5.61 -24.28
C ILE A 257 -1.06 5.79 -25.76
N ALA A 258 -1.82 4.86 -26.33
CA ALA A 258 -2.40 4.94 -27.66
C ALA A 258 -3.89 4.56 -27.59
N MET A 259 -4.77 5.46 -28.07
CA MET A 259 -6.22 5.35 -27.86
C MET A 259 -6.56 5.09 -26.38
N ASN A 260 -7.21 3.96 -26.09
CA ASN A 260 -7.64 3.55 -24.76
C ASN A 260 -6.71 2.49 -24.15
N GLU A 261 -5.48 2.36 -24.66
CA GLU A 261 -4.49 1.41 -24.17
C GLU A 261 -3.31 2.14 -23.55
N MET A 262 -3.01 1.85 -22.28
CA MET A 262 -1.75 2.16 -21.62
C MET A 262 -0.85 0.94 -21.66
N ARG A 263 0.23 1.00 -22.44
CA ARG A 263 1.25 -0.04 -22.50
C ARG A 263 2.30 0.23 -21.43
N ILE A 264 2.46 -0.68 -20.48
CA ILE A 264 3.42 -0.55 -19.37
C ILE A 264 4.59 -1.52 -19.52
N ASP A 265 5.77 -1.11 -19.07
CA ASP A 265 6.93 -1.93 -18.74
C ASP A 265 7.33 -1.60 -17.30
N ALA A 266 7.07 -2.53 -16.38
CA ALA A 266 7.32 -2.38 -14.94
C ALA A 266 8.50 -3.25 -14.52
N ARG A 267 9.55 -2.62 -13.96
CA ARG A 267 10.81 -3.29 -13.62
C ARG A 267 11.23 -3.02 -12.19
N ARG A 268 11.78 -4.03 -11.54
CA ARG A 268 12.48 -3.84 -10.26
C ARG A 268 13.94 -3.48 -10.48
N PRO A 269 14.57 -2.74 -9.56
CA PRO A 269 16.00 -2.44 -9.65
C PRO A 269 16.91 -3.68 -9.63
N ASP A 270 16.49 -4.75 -8.94
CA ASP A 270 17.24 -5.99 -8.76
C ASP A 270 16.89 -7.08 -9.79
N GLN A 271 16.04 -6.77 -10.77
CA GLN A 271 15.59 -7.73 -11.77
C GLN A 271 16.57 -7.80 -12.96
N THR A 272 17.02 -9.02 -13.29
CA THR A 272 17.94 -9.29 -14.41
C THR A 272 17.22 -9.75 -15.70
N GLY A 273 15.94 -10.10 -15.60
CA GLY A 273 15.10 -10.59 -16.70
C GLY A 273 14.10 -9.55 -17.25
N PRO A 274 13.21 -9.96 -18.18
CA PRO A 274 12.17 -9.07 -18.71
C PRO A 274 11.22 -8.63 -17.59
N GLY A 275 10.87 -7.34 -17.58
CA GLY A 275 9.89 -6.76 -16.66
C GLY A 275 8.47 -7.31 -16.86
N ILE A 276 7.52 -6.80 -16.06
CA ILE A 276 6.10 -7.01 -16.34
C ILE A 276 5.71 -6.07 -17.45
N VAL A 277 5.53 -6.62 -18.65
CA VAL A 277 5.04 -5.86 -19.81
C VAL A 277 3.59 -6.21 -20.06
N ALA A 278 2.70 -5.23 -19.93
CA ALA A 278 1.27 -5.43 -20.02
C ALA A 278 0.56 -4.26 -20.72
N SER A 279 -0.65 -4.52 -21.21
CA SER A 279 -1.54 -3.49 -21.74
C SER A 279 -2.70 -3.32 -20.77
N LEU A 280 -2.93 -2.09 -20.32
CA LEU A 280 -4.05 -1.71 -19.48
C LEU A 280 -5.08 -0.97 -20.34
N VAL A 281 -6.37 -1.20 -20.10
CA VAL A 281 -7.46 -0.58 -20.88
C VAL A 281 -8.14 0.51 -20.06
N GLY A 282 -8.25 1.72 -20.61
CA GLY A 282 -8.79 2.89 -19.90
C GLY A 282 -8.51 4.23 -20.63
N PRO A 283 -8.53 5.36 -19.91
CA PRO A 283 -9.00 5.49 -18.53
C PRO A 283 -10.52 5.45 -18.47
N ILE A 284 -11.06 4.66 -17.54
CA ILE A 284 -12.46 4.76 -17.13
C ILE A 284 -12.56 5.90 -16.11
N SER A 285 -13.57 6.76 -16.20
CA SER A 285 -13.76 7.85 -15.24
C SER A 285 -13.86 7.30 -13.81
N ILE A 286 -13.20 7.96 -12.86
CA ILE A 286 -13.24 7.60 -11.44
C ILE A 286 -14.68 7.55 -10.93
N GLU A 287 -15.53 8.48 -11.37
CA GLU A 287 -16.94 8.54 -10.98
C GLU A 287 -17.75 7.31 -11.42
N ALA A 288 -17.35 6.64 -12.51
CA ALA A 288 -18.01 5.42 -12.98
C ALA A 288 -17.79 4.23 -12.05
N THR A 289 -16.88 4.35 -11.07
CA THR A 289 -16.64 3.33 -10.03
C THR A 289 -17.38 3.61 -8.72
N ARG A 290 -18.15 4.71 -8.66
CA ARG A 290 -18.86 5.10 -7.45
C ARG A 290 -19.80 3.99 -6.98
N GLY A 291 -19.69 3.63 -5.71
CA GLY A 291 -20.50 2.59 -5.08
C GLY A 291 -20.01 1.17 -5.32
N ASN A 292 -18.94 0.96 -6.11
CA ASN A 292 -18.37 -0.37 -6.28
C ASN A 292 -17.93 -0.95 -4.94
N VAL A 293 -18.34 -2.20 -4.70
CA VAL A 293 -17.93 -2.98 -3.53
C VAL A 293 -17.42 -4.31 -4.04
N VAL A 294 -16.24 -4.67 -3.58
CA VAL A 294 -15.74 -6.03 -3.69
C VAL A 294 -16.04 -6.68 -2.34
N VAL A 295 -17.03 -7.58 -2.33
CA VAL A 295 -17.40 -8.39 -1.18
C VAL A 295 -16.98 -9.80 -1.47
N ASP A 296 -16.21 -10.39 -0.57
CA ASP A 296 -15.97 -11.83 -0.57
C ASP A 296 -17.31 -12.51 -0.26
N PRO A 297 -17.87 -13.33 -1.16
CA PRO A 297 -18.99 -14.18 -0.79
C PRO A 297 -18.45 -15.18 0.24
N GLN A 298 -18.79 -14.96 1.51
CA GLN A 298 -18.48 -15.88 2.60
C GLN A 298 -19.07 -17.27 2.34
#